data_AF-A0A510VAA2-F1
#
_entry.id   AF-A0A510VAA2-F1
#
_cell.length_a   1.000
_cell.length_b   1.000
_cell.length_c   1.000
_cell.angle_alpha   90.00
_cell.angle_beta   90.00
_cell.angle_gamma   90.00
#
_symmetry.space_group_name_H-M   'P 1'
#
loop_
_entity.id
_entity.type
_entity.pdbx_description
1 polymer ?
#
loop_
_entity_poly.entity_id
_entity_poly.type
_entity_poly.pdbx_seq_one_letter_code
_entity_poly.pdbx_strand_id
1 'polypeptide(L)'
;MTEEAAPIPNPYLAAIRQHRGQAVPVAADLRDDLDAVVRAMDAGAWLSPVADAFYVDLTGHKQALTTAADGAIATYDSAVRGQPEQVEPGAWQTRWRNLR
;
A
#
# COMPACT_ATOMS: atom_id res chain seq x y z
N MET A 1 15.33 31.05 30.16
CA MET A 1 15.65 30.48 28.83
C MET A 1 15.06 29.09 28.81
N THR A 2 13.94 28.89 28.11
CA THR A 2 13.48 27.53 27.79
C THR A 2 14.52 26.91 26.88
N GLU A 3 15.15 25.84 27.34
CA GLU A 3 16.05 25.01 26.56
C GLU A 3 15.25 24.51 25.34
N GLU A 4 15.57 25.03 24.17
CA GLU A 4 14.92 24.63 22.92
C GLU A 4 15.38 23.20 22.66
N ALA A 5 14.49 22.25 22.93
CA ALA A 5 14.82 20.83 22.92
C ALA A 5 15.24 20.41 21.50
N ALA A 6 16.35 19.70 21.38
CA ALA A 6 16.89 19.32 20.07
C ALA A 6 15.85 18.55 19.23
N PRO A 7 15.75 18.81 17.90
CA PRO A 7 14.89 18.06 17.01
C PRO A 7 15.19 16.55 17.09
N ILE A 8 14.13 15.75 17.15
CA ILE A 8 14.22 14.29 17.23
C ILE A 8 13.75 13.62 15.94
N PRO A 9 14.19 12.38 15.63
CA PRO A 9 13.66 11.62 14.50
C PRO A 9 12.14 11.48 14.57
N ASN A 10 11.47 11.66 13.44
CA ASN A 10 10.01 11.63 13.34
C ASN A 10 9.47 10.19 13.49
N PRO A 11 8.83 9.83 14.62
CA PRO A 11 8.36 8.46 14.83
C PRO A 11 7.09 8.14 14.02
N TYR A 12 6.31 9.15 13.62
CA TYR A 12 5.20 8.97 12.70
C TYR A 12 5.69 8.59 11.29
N LEU A 13 6.72 9.28 10.79
CA LEU A 13 7.36 8.94 9.51
C LEU A 13 7.93 7.52 9.52
N ALA A 14 8.60 7.12 10.61
CA ALA A 14 9.12 5.76 10.76
C ALA A 14 7.99 4.71 10.68
N ALA A 15 6.85 4.97 11.33
CA ALA A 15 5.69 4.08 11.28
C ALA A 15 5.08 3.98 9.87
N ILE A 16 4.90 5.10 9.16
CA ILE A 16 4.40 5.09 7.78
C ILE A 16 5.34 4.29 6.87
N ARG A 17 6.66 4.49 7.00
CA ARG A 17 7.67 3.73 6.21
C ARG A 17 7.58 2.24 6.48
N GLN A 18 7.43 1.85 7.74
CA GLN A 18 7.26 0.44 8.11
C GLN A 18 6.00 -0.15 7.48
N HIS A 19 4.84 0.52 7.63
CA HIS A 19 3.58 0.02 7.07
C HIS A 19 3.58 -0.02 5.54
N ARG A 20 4.20 0.97 4.90
CA ARG A 20 4.46 0.92 3.46
C ARG A 20 5.27 -0.32 3.08
N GLY A 21 6.36 -0.59 3.80
CA GLY A 21 7.20 -1.77 3.58
C GLY A 21 6.45 -3.10 3.74
N GLN A 22 5.43 -3.13 4.61
CA GLN A 22 4.54 -4.28 4.77
C GLN A 22 3.47 -4.39 3.66
N ALA A 23 3.00 -3.26 3.13
CA ALA A 23 1.97 -3.22 2.09
C ALA A 23 2.49 -3.60 0.70
N VAL A 24 3.74 -3.23 0.38
CA VAL A 24 4.37 -3.52 -0.93
C VAL A 24 4.36 -5.01 -1.30
N PRO A 25 4.84 -5.95 -0.46
CA PRO A 25 4.84 -7.37 -0.83
C PRO A 25 3.42 -7.92 -1.00
N VAL A 26 2.48 -7.53 -0.13
CA VAL A 26 1.07 -7.95 -0.24
C VAL A 26 0.44 -7.49 -1.56
N ALA A 27 0.74 -6.25 -1.98
CA ALA A 27 0.30 -5.73 -3.27
C ALA A 27 0.92 -6.46 -4.47
N ALA A 28 2.18 -6.90 -4.34
CA ALA A 28 2.87 -7.67 -5.37
C ALA A 28 2.31 -9.09 -5.48
N ASP A 29 2.20 -9.81 -4.36
CA ASP A 29 1.69 -11.18 -4.31
C ASP A 29 0.29 -11.27 -4.92
N LEU A 30 -0.60 -10.32 -4.60
CA LEU A 30 -1.94 -10.27 -5.16
C LEU A 30 -1.95 -10.12 -6.70
N ARG A 31 -1.03 -9.32 -7.25
CA ARG A 31 -0.90 -9.14 -8.71
C ARG A 31 -0.39 -10.39 -9.36
N ASP A 32 0.63 -11.01 -8.78
CA ASP A 32 1.26 -12.21 -9.32
C ASP A 32 0.27 -13.38 -9.35
N ASP A 33 -0.52 -13.55 -8.30
CA ASP A 33 -1.57 -14.57 -8.23
C ASP A 33 -2.64 -14.36 -9.31
N LEU A 34 -3.16 -13.13 -9.46
CA LEU A 34 -4.17 -12.81 -10.47
C LEU A 34 -3.62 -12.97 -11.89
N ASP A 35 -2.38 -12.55 -12.13
CA ASP A 35 -1.69 -12.74 -13.41
C ASP A 35 -1.50 -14.22 -13.74
N ALA A 36 -1.17 -15.05 -12.75
CA ALA A 36 -1.03 -16.49 -12.94
C ALA A 36 -2.36 -17.13 -13.36
N VAL A 37 -3.48 -16.75 -12.72
CA VAL A 37 -4.81 -17.27 -13.09
C VAL A 37 -5.20 -16.82 -14.50
N VAL A 38 -5.00 -15.56 -14.86
CA VAL A 38 -5.28 -15.05 -16.22
C VAL A 38 -4.46 -15.80 -17.26
N ARG A 39 -3.15 -15.98 -17.03
CA ARG A 39 -2.27 -16.74 -17.94
C ARG A 39 -2.70 -18.19 -18.10
N ALA A 40 -3.18 -18.83 -17.03
CA ALA A 40 -3.69 -20.20 -17.10
C ALA A 40 -4.95 -20.29 -17.98
N MET A 41 -5.88 -19.33 -17.82
CA MET A 41 -7.09 -19.25 -18.67
C MET A 41 -6.72 -18.99 -20.14
N ASP A 42 -5.79 -18.07 -20.42
CA ASP A 42 -5.30 -17.77 -21.77
C ASP A 42 -4.63 -18.99 -22.43
N ALA A 43 -3.98 -19.84 -21.64
CA ALA A 43 -3.37 -21.09 -22.10
C ALA A 43 -4.39 -22.23 -22.33
N GLY A 44 -5.69 -21.97 -22.13
CA GLY A 44 -6.74 -22.96 -22.32
C GLY A 44 -6.89 -23.95 -21.17
N ALA A 45 -6.49 -23.58 -19.94
CA ALA A 45 -6.71 -24.42 -18.75
C ALA A 45 -8.19 -24.75 -18.52
N TRP A 46 -9.10 -23.91 -19.03
CA TRP A 46 -10.54 -24.16 -19.03
C TRP A 46 -11.21 -23.56 -20.27
N LEU A 47 -11.93 -24.39 -21.04
CA LEU A 47 -12.63 -23.99 -22.26
C LEU A 47 -14.11 -24.35 -22.16
N SER A 48 -14.97 -23.36 -21.95
CA SER A 48 -16.44 -23.49 -22.01
C SER A 48 -17.10 -22.10 -22.06
N PRO A 49 -18.38 -21.97 -22.44
CA PRO A 49 -19.08 -20.68 -22.38
C PRO A 49 -19.14 -20.05 -20.97
N VAL A 50 -19.08 -20.89 -19.92
CA VAL A 50 -19.00 -20.42 -18.52
C VAL A 50 -17.60 -19.86 -18.22
N ALA A 51 -16.57 -20.41 -18.86
CA ALA A 51 -15.19 -19.95 -18.72
C ALA A 51 -15.03 -18.52 -19.25
N ASP A 52 -15.73 -18.16 -20.34
CA ASP A 52 -15.69 -16.81 -20.92
C ASP A 52 -16.27 -15.76 -19.96
N ALA A 53 -17.43 -16.04 -19.36
CA ALA A 53 -18.05 -15.14 -18.37
C ALA A 53 -17.16 -15.00 -17.12
N PHE A 54 -16.63 -16.11 -16.61
CA PHE A 54 -15.69 -16.10 -15.50
C PHE A 54 -14.43 -15.29 -15.82
N TYR A 55 -13.89 -15.40 -17.03
CA TYR A 55 -12.71 -14.66 -17.45
C TYR A 55 -12.94 -13.14 -17.46
N VAL A 56 -14.12 -12.69 -17.92
CA VAL A 56 -14.51 -11.27 -17.84
C VAL A 56 -14.55 -10.79 -16.40
N ASP A 57 -15.19 -11.54 -15.50
CA ASP A 57 -15.25 -11.18 -14.08
C ASP A 57 -13.86 -11.18 -13.43
N LEU A 58 -13.02 -12.17 -13.73
CA LEU A 58 -11.65 -12.28 -13.23
C LEU A 58 -10.80 -11.08 -13.65
N THR A 59 -10.86 -10.69 -14.93
CA THR A 59 -10.10 -9.54 -15.44
C THR A 59 -10.59 -8.22 -14.84
N GLY A 60 -11.91 -8.08 -14.62
CA GLY A 60 -12.49 -6.96 -13.87
C GLY A 60 -12.00 -6.88 -12.42
N HIS A 61 -12.02 -7.99 -11.69
CA HIS A 61 -11.48 -8.06 -10.32
C HIS A 61 -9.98 -7.75 -10.28
N LYS A 62 -9.21 -8.28 -11.24
CA LYS A 62 -7.78 -7.99 -11.36
C LYS A 62 -7.52 -6.50 -11.49
N GLN A 63 -8.27 -5.82 -12.37
CA GLN A 63 -8.13 -4.38 -12.56
C GLN A 63 -8.48 -3.59 -11.29
N ALA A 64 -9.61 -3.93 -10.65
CA ALA A 64 -10.05 -3.26 -9.43
C ALA A 64 -9.04 -3.41 -8.28
N LEU A 65 -8.56 -4.63 -8.04
CA LEU A 65 -7.57 -4.92 -7.00
C LEU A 65 -6.22 -4.27 -7.28
N THR A 66 -5.75 -4.30 -8.54
CA THR A 66 -4.51 -3.63 -8.93
C THR A 66 -4.58 -2.13 -8.67
N THR A 67 -5.69 -1.50 -9.05
CA THR A 67 -5.95 -0.07 -8.83
C THR A 67 -5.98 0.27 -7.34
N ALA A 68 -6.67 -0.54 -6.53
CA ALA A 68 -6.73 -0.34 -5.08
C ALA A 68 -5.35 -0.48 -4.43
N ALA A 69 -4.57 -1.49 -4.85
CA ALA A 69 -3.21 -1.70 -4.36
C ALA A 69 -2.28 -0.53 -4.72
N ASP A 70 -2.30 -0.07 -5.98
CA ASP A 70 -1.53 1.12 -6.39
C ASP A 70 -1.95 2.36 -5.61
N GLY A 71 -3.26 2.56 -5.42
CA GLY A 71 -3.80 3.65 -4.63
C GLY A 71 -3.27 3.65 -3.19
N ALA A 72 -3.26 2.48 -2.54
CA ALA A 72 -2.74 2.35 -1.18
C ALA A 72 -1.24 2.68 -1.07
N ILE A 73 -0.43 2.18 -2.00
CA ILE A 73 1.01 2.50 -2.05
C ILE A 73 1.24 3.99 -2.33
N ALA A 74 0.49 4.57 -3.26
CA ALA A 74 0.56 6.00 -3.57
C ALA A 74 0.18 6.88 -2.36
N THR A 75 -0.81 6.46 -1.55
CA THR A 75 -1.16 7.13 -0.29
C THR A 75 0.01 7.12 0.68
N TYR A 76 0.68 5.97 0.86
CA TYR A 76 1.88 5.90 1.69
C TYR A 76 3.01 6.79 1.14
N ASP A 77 3.28 6.77 -0.15
CA ASP A 77 4.31 7.59 -0.79
C ASP A 77 4.04 9.09 -0.65
N SER A 78 2.78 9.49 -0.75
CA SER A 78 2.36 10.86 -0.49
C SER A 78 2.60 11.26 0.97
N ALA A 79 2.19 10.40 1.91
CA ALA A 79 2.38 10.64 3.34
C ALA A 79 3.87 10.71 3.74
N VAL A 80 4.72 9.84 3.19
CA VAL A 80 6.17 9.85 3.41
C VAL A 80 6.78 11.15 2.90
N ARG A 81 6.44 11.59 1.68
CA ARG A 81 6.96 12.84 1.10
C ARG A 81 6.51 14.08 1.87
N GLY A 82 5.33 14.04 2.49
CA GLY A 82 4.77 15.15 3.25
C GLY A 82 5.29 15.31 4.67
N GLN A 83 6.22 14.47 5.13
CA GLN A 83 6.71 14.49 6.51
C GLN A 83 8.21 14.80 6.57
N PRO A 84 8.65 15.66 7.52
CA PRO A 84 10.07 15.90 7.74
C PRO A 84 10.72 14.71 8.44
N GLU A 85 12.03 14.52 8.23
CA GLU A 85 12.83 13.48 8.89
C GLU A 85 12.94 13.70 10.40
N GLN A 86 13.00 14.96 10.83
CA GLN A 86 13.09 15.37 12.22
C GLN A 86 11.96 16.33 12.59
N VAL A 87 11.53 16.28 13.84
CA VAL A 87 10.45 17.11 14.38
C VAL A 87 10.81 17.59 15.77
N GLU A 88 10.20 18.68 16.19
CA GLU A 88 10.26 19.13 17.58
C GLU A 88 9.68 18.05 18.52
N PRO A 89 10.25 17.85 19.73
CA PRO A 89 9.73 16.85 20.67
C PRO A 89 8.25 17.02 21.03
N GLY A 90 7.75 18.25 21.03
CA GLY A 90 6.34 18.58 21.27
C GLY A 90 5.42 18.48 20.05
N ALA A 91 5.96 18.15 18.86
CA ALA A 91 5.18 18.08 17.64
C ALA A 91 4.13 16.95 17.70
N TRP A 92 3.02 17.11 17.00
CA TRP A 92 1.94 16.12 17.04
C TRP A 92 2.40 14.73 16.55
N GLN A 93 3.39 14.69 15.65
CA GLN A 93 4.01 13.48 15.13
C GLN A 93 4.66 12.61 16.21
N THR A 94 4.99 13.15 17.38
CA THR A 94 5.55 12.37 18.50
C THR A 94 4.46 11.69 19.33
N ARG A 95 3.24 12.25 19.31
CA ARG A 95 2.06 11.79 20.08
C ARG A 95 0.92 11.29 19.21
N TRP A 96 1.15 11.05 17.92
CA TRP A 96 0.12 10.71 16.94
C TRP A 96 -0.74 9.51 17.33
N ARG A 97 -0.18 8.52 18.04
CA ARG A 97 -0.91 7.34 18.55
C ARG A 97 -1.97 7.68 19.60
N ASN A 98 -1.86 8.84 20.24
CA ASN A 98 -2.77 9.32 21.28
C ASN A 98 -3.79 10.33 20.72
N LEU A 99 -3.66 10.72 19.45
CA LEU A 99 -4.65 11.51 18.74
C LEU A 99 -5.73 10.53 18.27
N ARG A 100 -6.76 10.34 19.10
CA ARG A 100 -7.97 9.60 18.76
C ARG A 100 -9.13 10.56 18.65
#